data_AF-A0A4Q6AKS7-F1
#
_entry.id   AF-A0A4Q6AKS7-F1
#
_cell.length_a   1.000
_cell.length_b   1.000
_cell.length_c   1.000
_cell.angle_alpha   90.00
_cell.angle_beta   90.00
_cell.angle_gamma   90.00
#
_symmetry.space_group_name_H-M   'P 1'
#
loop_
_entity.id
_entity.type
_entity.pdbx_description
1 polymer ?
#
loop_
_entity_poly.entity_id
_entity_poly.type
_entity_poly.pdbx_seq_one_letter_code
_entity_poly.pdbx_strand_id
1 'polypeptide(L)'
;MKLSMGMKVSTSLSLTPQLQQAIKLLQLSSLELEQEIQAQLDSNPLLEMIDPSDENPSVAESKNNETEANAESGDYEPSLTEQMQSNQLNDDLPVDTQWDDIFTHQSTALATPEFEEREDNRTNQEFGDIKLHLEWMTPLKPEARGQERGNSGVYLQDRYELQVLDSFGLDSKDNDAGGIYQITTPLENASLPPGQWQTYDITFRAPRLYTDGTIAKSPVITVLHNGVVIQKNIEIPRSTGGAVEGIVAKAPIRLQDHGNPVRYRNMWVQELTDQPWTPTAKPAGTPQ
;
A
#
# COMPACT_ATOMS: atom_id res chain seq x y z
N MET A 1 -1.78 5.63 47.49
CA MET A 1 -0.61 4.80 47.13
C MET A 1 -0.37 4.98 45.64
N LYS A 2 0.85 5.34 45.26
CA LYS A 2 1.33 5.43 43.86
C LYS A 2 1.86 4.06 43.43
N LEU A 3 1.56 3.64 42.20
CA LEU A 3 2.35 2.84 41.23
C LEU A 3 1.37 2.18 40.25
N SER A 4 1.61 1.98 38.96
CA SER A 4 2.50 2.54 37.95
C SER A 4 2.08 1.84 36.65
N MET A 5 1.78 2.63 35.62
CA MET A 5 1.43 2.17 34.28
C MET A 5 2.64 1.47 33.64
N GLY A 6 2.51 0.21 33.25
CA GLY A 6 3.51 -0.52 32.47
C GLY A 6 3.05 -0.68 31.03
N MET A 7 3.31 0.31 30.17
CA MET A 7 3.19 0.14 28.72
C MET A 7 4.42 -0.61 28.23
N LYS A 8 4.25 -1.91 27.92
CA LYS A 8 5.25 -2.68 27.16
C LYS A 8 5.10 -2.32 25.69
N VAL A 9 5.98 -1.46 25.19
CA VAL A 9 6.15 -1.24 23.74
C VAL A 9 7.00 -2.39 23.21
N SER A 10 6.38 -3.37 22.56
CA SER A 10 7.09 -4.37 21.76
C SER A 10 7.18 -3.86 20.33
N THR A 11 8.31 -3.25 19.98
CA THR A 11 8.68 -3.05 18.57
C THR A 11 9.02 -4.40 17.97
N SER A 12 8.11 -5.02 17.23
CA SER A 12 8.44 -6.17 16.39
C SER A 12 9.21 -5.64 15.17
N LEU A 13 10.53 -5.80 15.16
CA LEU A 13 11.29 -5.75 13.92
C LEU A 13 10.83 -6.94 13.07
N SER A 14 9.94 -6.71 12.10
CA SER A 14 9.67 -7.70 11.07
C SER A 14 10.90 -7.78 10.18
N LEU A 15 11.63 -8.89 10.29
CA LEU A 15 12.82 -9.16 9.50
C LEU A 15 12.36 -9.34 8.05
N THR A 16 12.70 -8.39 7.17
CA THR A 16 12.29 -8.48 5.77
C THR A 16 12.96 -9.71 5.13
N PRO A 17 12.33 -10.35 4.13
CA PRO A 17 12.92 -11.52 3.46
C PRO A 17 14.32 -11.23 2.90
N GLN A 18 14.56 -10.00 2.45
CA GLN A 18 15.86 -9.54 1.96
C GLN A 18 16.89 -9.45 3.09
N LEU A 19 16.49 -8.99 4.28
CA LEU A 19 17.37 -8.91 5.45
C LEU A 19 17.67 -10.30 6.03
N GLN A 20 16.71 -11.22 6.00
CA GLN A 20 16.90 -12.63 6.34
C GLN A 20 17.91 -13.31 5.41
N GLN A 21 17.75 -13.10 4.10
CA GLN A 21 18.66 -13.66 3.10
C GLN A 21 20.07 -13.08 3.24
N ALA A 22 20.20 -11.77 3.48
CA ALA A 22 21.50 -11.14 3.71
C ALA A 22 22.22 -11.67 4.96
N ILE A 23 21.48 -11.88 6.06
CA ILE A 23 22.06 -12.46 7.29
C ILE A 23 22.49 -13.91 7.05
N LYS A 24 21.69 -14.69 6.32
CA LYS A 24 22.03 -16.08 5.96
C LYS A 24 23.30 -16.14 5.11
N LEU A 25 23.42 -15.28 4.08
CA LEU A 25 24.59 -15.22 3.21
C LEU A 25 25.87 -14.82 3.96
N LEU A 26 25.77 -13.97 4.99
CA LEU A 26 26.91 -13.57 5.83
C LEU A 26 27.39 -14.67 6.79
N GLN A 27 26.57 -15.68 7.07
CA GLN A 27 26.89 -16.80 7.97
C GLN A 27 27.40 -18.05 7.24
N LEU A 28 27.29 -18.11 5.91
CA LEU A 28 27.78 -19.23 5.10
C LEU A 28 29.31 -19.18 4.92
N SER A 29 29.93 -20.35 4.84
CA SER A 29 31.32 -20.44 4.39
C SER A 29 31.44 -20.07 2.91
N SER A 30 32.62 -19.63 2.46
CA SER A 30 32.82 -19.16 1.07
C SER A 30 32.46 -20.21 0.02
N LEU A 31 32.58 -21.50 0.35
CA LEU A 31 32.20 -22.62 -0.53
C LEU A 31 30.68 -22.81 -0.61
N GLU A 32 29.96 -22.66 0.50
CA GLU A 32 28.51 -22.78 0.53
C GLU A 32 27.85 -21.58 -0.17
N LEU A 33 28.45 -20.40 -0.05
CA LEU A 33 28.01 -19.20 -0.76
C LEU A 33 28.10 -19.37 -2.28
N GLU A 34 29.20 -19.96 -2.77
CA GLU A 34 29.40 -20.20 -4.20
C GLU A 34 28.40 -21.23 -4.75
N GLN A 35 28.09 -22.28 -3.97
CA GLN A 35 27.07 -23.27 -4.32
C GLN A 35 25.65 -22.67 -4.34
N GLU A 36 25.32 -21.80 -3.39
CA GLU A 36 24.03 -21.12 -3.35
C GLU A 36 23.88 -20.15 -4.53
N ILE A 37 24.92 -19.37 -4.87
CA ILE A 37 24.92 -18.48 -6.04
C ILE A 37 24.68 -19.30 -7.33
N GLN A 38 25.37 -20.43 -7.49
CA GLN A 38 25.19 -21.29 -8.66
C GLN A 38 23.77 -21.87 -8.74
N ALA A 39 23.20 -22.30 -7.61
CA ALA A 39 21.83 -22.81 -7.56
C ALA A 39 20.79 -21.75 -7.95
N GLN A 40 21.02 -20.49 -7.56
CA GLN A 40 20.14 -19.36 -7.92
C GLN A 40 20.28 -18.97 -9.40
N LEU A 41 21.49 -19.05 -9.98
CA LEU A 41 21.71 -18.90 -11.42
C LEU A 41 20.98 -19.98 -12.23
N ASP A 42 21.08 -21.24 -11.81
CA ASP A 42 20.44 -22.37 -12.49
C ASP A 42 18.91 -22.33 -12.37
N SER A 43 18.38 -21.86 -11.24
CA SER A 43 16.94 -21.72 -11.00
C SER A 43 16.32 -20.52 -11.72
N ASN A 44 17.12 -19.51 -12.07
CA ASN A 44 16.62 -18.28 -12.69
C ASN A 44 17.35 -18.01 -14.01
N PRO A 45 16.80 -18.47 -15.15
CA PRO A 45 17.46 -18.39 -16.46
C PRO A 45 17.63 -16.96 -17.00
N LEU A 46 17.20 -15.93 -16.26
CA LEU A 46 17.43 -14.51 -16.56
C LEU A 46 18.67 -13.94 -15.84
N LEU A 47 19.28 -14.67 -14.91
CA LEU A 47 20.48 -14.24 -14.21
C LEU A 47 21.72 -14.73 -14.96
N GLU A 48 22.71 -13.86 -15.12
CA GLU A 48 24.02 -14.18 -15.69
C GLU A 48 25.14 -13.72 -14.75
N MET A 49 26.26 -14.44 -14.74
CA MET A 49 27.46 -13.97 -14.05
C MET A 49 28.07 -12.83 -14.87
N ILE A 50 28.17 -11.65 -14.25
CA ILE A 50 28.86 -10.52 -14.87
C ILE A 50 30.37 -10.77 -14.80
N ASP A 51 31.02 -10.85 -15.96
CA ASP A 51 32.47 -10.97 -16.06
C ASP A 51 33.08 -9.57 -15.82
N PRO A 52 34.09 -9.40 -14.93
CA PRO A 52 34.72 -8.11 -14.67
C PRO A 52 35.38 -7.44 -15.89
N SER A 53 35.45 -8.12 -17.05
CA SER A 53 35.88 -7.51 -18.32
C SER A 53 34.81 -6.69 -19.03
N ASP A 54 33.53 -6.79 -18.63
CA ASP A 54 32.40 -6.07 -19.24
C ASP A 54 32.02 -4.77 -18.49
N GLU A 55 33.02 -4.03 -17.98
CA GLU A 55 32.79 -2.68 -17.48
C GLU A 55 32.58 -1.68 -18.65
N ASN A 56 31.32 -1.36 -18.94
CA ASN A 56 30.96 -0.16 -19.69
C ASN A 56 31.16 1.08 -18.78
N PRO A 57 31.96 2.09 -19.17
CA PRO A 57 32.26 3.22 -18.31
C PRO A 57 31.17 4.28 -18.45
N SER A 58 30.05 4.12 -17.74
CA SER A 58 29.07 5.22 -17.68
C SER A 58 28.31 5.33 -16.37
N VAL A 59 28.94 5.16 -15.21
CA VAL A 59 28.55 5.92 -14.01
C VAL A 59 29.79 6.14 -13.12
N ALA A 60 30.55 7.18 -13.42
CA ALA A 60 31.43 7.80 -12.45
C ALA A 60 31.05 9.28 -12.35
N GLU A 61 30.46 9.67 -11.22
CA GLU A 61 30.93 10.79 -10.40
C GLU A 61 29.93 11.13 -9.29
N SER A 62 30.34 10.89 -8.04
CA SER A 62 30.17 11.84 -6.95
C SER A 62 31.32 11.63 -5.98
N LYS A 63 32.38 12.41 -6.20
CA LYS A 63 33.46 12.62 -5.24
C LYS A 63 32.93 13.53 -4.13
N ASN A 64 33.23 13.21 -2.88
CA ASN A 64 33.46 14.22 -1.87
C ASN A 64 34.74 13.87 -1.10
N ASN A 65 35.63 14.86 -1.07
CA ASN A 65 36.91 14.91 -0.39
C ASN A 65 36.73 14.82 1.12
N GLU A 66 37.71 14.23 1.82
CA GLU A 66 38.37 14.90 2.94
C GLU A 66 39.88 14.63 2.89
N THR A 67 40.62 15.71 3.10
CA THR A 67 42.08 15.81 3.19
C THR A 67 42.41 15.87 4.66
N GLU A 68 43.37 15.08 5.15
CA GLU A 68 44.12 15.45 6.35
C GLU A 68 45.55 14.92 6.26
N ALA A 69 46.48 15.80 6.64
CA ALA A 69 47.91 15.65 6.51
C ALA A 69 48.56 15.37 7.87
N ASN A 70 49.53 14.45 7.85
CA ASN A 70 50.82 14.51 8.55
C ASN A 70 50.89 14.21 10.07
N ALA A 71 51.54 13.10 10.44
CA ALA A 71 52.80 13.07 11.23
C ALA A 71 53.25 11.63 11.54
N GLU A 72 54.55 11.37 11.36
CA GLU A 72 55.27 10.12 11.66
C GLU A 72 55.34 9.78 13.17
N SER A 73 55.35 8.48 13.53
CA SER A 73 56.50 7.76 14.11
C SER A 73 56.11 6.48 14.89
N GLY A 74 56.87 5.40 14.68
CA GLY A 74 57.33 4.49 15.74
C GLY A 74 56.43 3.35 16.26
N ASP A 75 56.79 2.13 15.84
CA ASP A 75 56.88 0.87 16.63
C ASP A 75 55.63 0.02 16.96
N TYR A 76 55.59 -1.15 16.30
CA TYR A 76 55.14 -2.50 16.71
C TYR A 76 53.97 -2.66 17.72
N GLU A 77 52.88 -3.30 17.26
CA GLU A 77 52.03 -4.22 18.07
C GLU A 77 51.21 -5.18 17.17
N PRO A 78 50.79 -6.36 17.69
CA PRO A 78 50.62 -7.59 16.93
C PRO A 78 49.26 -7.76 16.23
N SER A 79 49.22 -8.75 15.33
CA SER A 79 48.08 -9.14 14.49
C SER A 79 46.80 -9.46 15.26
N LEU A 80 45.66 -9.02 14.69
CA LEU A 80 44.27 -9.31 15.08
C LEU A 80 43.95 -10.80 15.35
N THR A 81 44.81 -11.72 14.94
CA THR A 81 44.61 -13.17 15.02
C THR A 81 44.61 -13.69 16.47
N GLU A 82 45.26 -13.00 17.42
CA GLU A 82 45.33 -13.44 18.82
C GLU A 82 44.20 -12.88 19.72
N GLN A 83 43.45 -11.86 19.27
CA GLN A 83 42.32 -11.31 20.05
C GLN A 83 41.01 -12.11 19.90
N MET A 84 40.96 -13.09 19.00
CA MET A 84 39.80 -13.99 18.88
C MET A 84 39.86 -15.21 19.82
N GLN A 85 40.94 -15.40 20.60
CA GLN A 85 41.13 -16.60 21.44
C GLN A 85 40.73 -16.45 22.91
N SER A 86 40.12 -15.33 23.32
CA SER A 86 39.58 -15.19 24.68
C SER A 86 38.15 -14.65 24.69
N ASN A 87 37.21 -15.52 24.33
CA ASN A 87 35.86 -15.46 24.88
C ASN A 87 35.41 -16.89 25.16
N GLN A 88 35.74 -17.37 26.36
CA GLN A 88 35.04 -18.48 26.99
C GLN A 88 33.58 -18.10 27.15
N LEU A 89 32.74 -18.56 26.24
CA LEU A 89 31.30 -18.61 26.43
C LEU A 89 30.99 -19.76 27.38
N ASN A 90 30.18 -19.49 28.40
CA ASN A 90 29.67 -20.47 29.36
C ASN A 90 28.96 -21.62 28.63
N ASP A 91 29.29 -22.85 29.01
CA ASP A 91 28.81 -24.11 28.41
C ASP A 91 27.46 -24.61 28.97
N ASP A 92 26.68 -23.73 29.60
CA ASP A 92 25.38 -24.07 30.22
C ASP A 92 24.23 -23.21 29.65
N LEU A 93 24.07 -23.27 28.33
CA LEU A 93 22.78 -23.00 27.70
C LEU A 93 22.24 -24.34 27.18
N PRO A 94 20.98 -24.71 27.46
CA PRO A 94 20.40 -25.92 26.90
C PRO A 94 20.44 -25.83 25.37
N VAL A 95 21.38 -26.58 24.79
CA VAL A 95 21.47 -26.90 23.39
C VAL A 95 20.25 -27.76 23.07
N ASP A 96 19.22 -27.13 22.53
CA ASP A 96 18.31 -27.72 21.55
C ASP A 96 17.41 -26.60 21.00
N THR A 97 17.98 -25.82 20.09
CA THR A 97 17.20 -25.10 19.08
C THR A 97 18.07 -25.00 17.84
N GLN A 98 18.24 -26.15 17.19
CA GLN A 98 18.71 -26.19 15.82
C GLN A 98 17.75 -25.34 14.99
N TRP A 99 18.30 -24.45 14.17
CA TRP A 99 17.52 -23.52 13.33
C TRP A 99 16.54 -24.25 12.39
N ASP A 100 16.77 -25.53 12.14
CA ASP A 100 15.87 -26.42 11.41
C ASP A 100 14.57 -26.77 12.18
N ASP A 101 14.53 -26.72 13.51
CA ASP A 101 13.31 -27.05 14.27
C ASP A 101 12.29 -25.90 14.30
N ILE A 102 12.72 -24.66 14.02
CA ILE A 102 11.82 -23.51 13.90
C ILE A 102 11.28 -23.38 12.45
N PHE A 103 12.00 -23.92 11.47
CA PHE A 103 11.66 -23.82 10.05
C PHE A 103 11.60 -25.16 9.33
N THR A 104 11.26 -26.24 10.03
CA THR A 104 10.76 -27.43 9.36
C THR A 104 9.42 -27.07 8.74
N HIS A 105 9.42 -26.93 7.41
CA HIS A 105 8.23 -26.88 6.60
C HIS A 105 7.48 -28.21 6.74
N GLN A 106 6.77 -28.39 7.85
CA GLN A 106 5.66 -29.31 7.87
C GLN A 106 4.62 -28.72 6.93
N SER A 107 4.50 -29.32 5.74
CA SER A 107 3.51 -28.95 4.75
C SER A 107 2.13 -28.84 5.41
N THR A 108 1.66 -27.62 5.63
CA THR A 108 0.29 -27.27 5.98
C THR A 108 -0.60 -27.43 4.75
N ALA A 109 -0.47 -28.54 4.02
CA ALA A 109 -1.34 -28.88 2.89
C ALA A 109 -2.77 -29.29 3.34
N LEU A 110 -3.05 -29.24 4.65
CA LEU A 110 -4.36 -29.50 5.25
C LEU A 110 -4.87 -28.35 6.13
N ALA A 111 -4.12 -27.25 6.27
CA ALA A 111 -4.73 -26.02 6.72
C ALA A 111 -5.40 -25.41 5.49
N THR A 112 -6.71 -25.62 5.35
CA THR A 112 -7.53 -24.61 4.69
C THR A 112 -7.10 -23.28 5.29
N PRO A 113 -6.78 -22.25 4.48
CA PRO A 113 -6.68 -20.91 5.03
C PRO A 113 -7.96 -20.73 5.84
N GLU A 114 -7.85 -20.49 7.14
CA GLU A 114 -8.91 -19.77 7.82
C GLU A 114 -9.04 -18.51 6.97
N PHE A 115 -10.06 -18.50 6.12
CA PHE A 115 -10.41 -17.33 5.35
C PHE A 115 -10.62 -16.27 6.42
N GLU A 116 -9.63 -15.40 6.63
CA GLU A 116 -9.90 -14.07 7.16
C GLU A 116 -11.13 -13.59 6.38
N GLU A 117 -12.21 -13.31 7.11
CA GLU A 117 -13.46 -12.86 6.51
C GLU A 117 -13.11 -11.77 5.49
N ARG A 118 -13.47 -11.99 4.23
CA ARG A 118 -13.15 -11.06 3.15
C ARG A 118 -13.86 -9.76 3.44
N GLU A 119 -13.12 -8.80 3.97
CA GLU A 119 -13.64 -7.50 4.37
C GLU A 119 -13.08 -6.39 3.50
N ASP A 120 -13.90 -5.35 3.33
CA ASP A 120 -13.45 -4.12 2.71
C ASP A 120 -12.40 -3.43 3.58
N ASN A 121 -11.40 -2.83 2.95
CA ASN A 121 -10.37 -2.09 3.66
C ASN A 121 -10.85 -0.66 3.94
N ARG A 122 -10.61 -0.16 5.16
CA ARG A 122 -11.00 1.20 5.57
C ARG A 122 -9.82 1.95 6.17
N THR A 123 -9.79 3.27 5.98
CA THR A 123 -8.86 4.12 6.71
C THR A 123 -9.26 4.22 8.18
N ASN A 124 -8.29 4.20 9.09
CA ASN A 124 -8.56 4.45 10.51
C ASN A 124 -9.01 5.88 10.79
N GLN A 125 -8.54 6.83 9.97
CA GLN A 125 -8.92 8.24 10.05
C GLN A 125 -10.21 8.51 9.27
N GLU A 126 -11.01 9.42 9.79
CA GLU A 126 -12.22 9.93 9.13
C GLU A 126 -11.96 11.26 8.43
N PHE A 127 -12.54 11.42 7.24
CA PHE A 127 -12.28 12.55 6.37
C PHE A 127 -13.57 13.29 5.99
N GLY A 128 -13.46 14.62 5.86
CA GLY A 128 -14.50 15.50 5.33
C GLY A 128 -14.18 15.88 3.89
N ASP A 129 -13.91 17.17 3.66
CA ASP A 129 -13.40 17.63 2.36
C ASP A 129 -11.97 17.19 2.15
N ILE A 130 -11.67 16.62 0.98
CA ILE A 130 -10.35 16.08 0.68
C ILE A 130 -9.95 16.26 -0.78
N LYS A 131 -8.63 16.28 -0.99
CA LYS A 131 -7.99 15.78 -2.20
C LYS A 131 -7.43 14.40 -1.91
N LEU A 132 -7.75 13.43 -2.76
CA LEU A 132 -7.30 12.06 -2.66
C LEU A 132 -6.64 11.68 -3.98
N HIS A 133 -5.45 11.12 -3.89
CA HIS A 133 -4.80 10.45 -5.01
C HIS A 133 -4.61 8.99 -4.67
N LEU A 134 -4.81 8.13 -5.66
CA LEU A 134 -4.48 6.72 -5.56
C LEU A 134 -4.17 6.15 -6.94
N GLU A 135 -3.30 5.16 -6.95
CA GLU A 135 -3.06 4.34 -8.13
C GLU A 135 -3.66 2.95 -7.95
N TRP A 136 -4.27 2.44 -9.00
CA TRP A 136 -4.94 1.15 -9.00
C TRP A 136 -4.63 0.34 -10.25
N MET A 137 -4.70 -0.98 -10.14
CA MET A 137 -4.49 -1.90 -11.25
C MET A 137 -5.47 -3.06 -11.14
N THR A 138 -6.23 -3.27 -12.20
CA THR A 138 -7.15 -4.42 -12.32
C THR A 138 -6.41 -5.66 -12.83
N PRO A 139 -6.82 -6.86 -12.39
CA PRO A 139 -6.26 -8.10 -12.91
C PRO A 139 -6.74 -8.37 -14.33
N LEU A 140 -5.94 -9.09 -15.11
CA LEU A 140 -6.37 -9.61 -16.41
C LEU A 140 -7.40 -10.74 -16.19
N LYS A 141 -8.64 -10.50 -16.64
CA LYS A 141 -9.74 -11.48 -16.58
C LYS A 141 -10.40 -11.63 -17.95
N PRO A 142 -9.82 -12.43 -18.87
CA PRO A 142 -10.24 -12.50 -20.27
C PRO A 142 -11.63 -13.11 -20.46
N GLU A 143 -12.08 -13.96 -19.55
CA GLU A 143 -13.40 -14.60 -19.61
C GLU A 143 -14.50 -13.82 -18.86
N ALA A 144 -14.12 -12.90 -17.97
CA ALA A 144 -15.08 -12.13 -17.17
C ALA A 144 -15.73 -11.02 -18.01
N ARG A 145 -16.98 -10.71 -17.71
CA ARG A 145 -17.75 -9.65 -18.38
C ARG A 145 -18.48 -8.79 -17.35
N GLY A 146 -18.81 -7.57 -17.73
CA GLY A 146 -19.54 -6.63 -16.87
C GLY A 146 -18.87 -6.46 -15.51
N GLN A 147 -19.68 -6.50 -14.44
CA GLN A 147 -19.25 -6.25 -13.06
C GLN A 147 -18.35 -7.34 -12.46
N GLU A 148 -18.04 -8.42 -13.17
CA GLU A 148 -17.09 -9.44 -12.71
C GLU A 148 -15.67 -9.19 -13.24
N ARG A 149 -15.51 -8.22 -14.13
CA ARG A 149 -14.27 -7.92 -14.84
C ARG A 149 -13.38 -7.00 -14.00
N GLY A 150 -12.83 -7.53 -12.90
CA GLY A 150 -11.85 -6.81 -12.07
C GLY A 150 -12.46 -5.71 -11.20
N ASN A 151 -13.64 -5.97 -10.63
CA ASN A 151 -14.42 -5.01 -9.84
C ASN A 151 -13.84 -4.75 -8.44
N SER A 152 -13.79 -3.48 -8.08
CA SER A 152 -13.57 -2.92 -6.74
C SER A 152 -14.21 -1.53 -6.73
N GLY A 153 -14.02 -0.74 -5.67
CA GLY A 153 -14.58 0.59 -5.60
C GLY A 153 -13.89 1.43 -4.54
N VAL A 154 -13.77 2.73 -4.81
CA VAL A 154 -13.26 3.72 -3.87
C VAL A 154 -14.45 4.48 -3.29
N TYR A 155 -14.81 4.16 -2.04
CA TYR A 155 -15.90 4.80 -1.33
C TYR A 155 -15.39 5.98 -0.53
N LEU A 156 -15.89 7.16 -0.85
CA LEU A 156 -15.70 8.36 -0.09
C LEU A 156 -16.73 8.36 1.06
N GLN A 157 -16.26 8.54 2.28
CA GLN A 157 -17.10 8.54 3.49
C GLN A 157 -17.96 7.28 3.68
N ASP A 158 -17.45 6.15 3.20
CA ASP A 158 -18.12 4.84 3.20
C ASP A 158 -19.51 4.83 2.51
N ARG A 159 -19.75 5.80 1.61
CA ARG A 159 -21.09 6.08 1.05
C ARG A 159 -21.14 6.38 -0.43
N TYR A 160 -20.09 6.99 -0.96
CA TYR A 160 -20.09 7.47 -2.34
C TYR A 160 -19.00 6.75 -3.12
N GLU A 161 -19.42 5.75 -3.87
CA GLU A 161 -18.55 4.89 -4.67
C GLU A 161 -18.13 5.56 -5.96
N LEU A 162 -16.82 5.76 -6.09
CA LEU A 162 -16.16 5.92 -7.37
C LEU A 162 -15.73 4.53 -7.86
N GLN A 163 -16.29 4.12 -8.99
CA GLN A 163 -16.16 2.76 -9.49
C GLN A 163 -14.73 2.44 -9.95
N VAL A 164 -14.25 1.23 -9.63
CA VAL A 164 -13.00 0.64 -10.14
C VAL A 164 -13.33 -0.65 -10.89
N LEU A 165 -13.09 -0.66 -12.19
CA LEU A 165 -13.41 -1.81 -13.05
C LEU A 165 -12.45 -1.88 -14.25
N ASP A 166 -12.26 -3.06 -14.83
CA ASP A 166 -11.64 -3.16 -16.15
C ASP A 166 -12.68 -2.80 -17.23
N SER A 167 -12.75 -1.50 -17.50
CA SER A 167 -13.60 -0.92 -18.55
C SER A 167 -12.80 -0.60 -19.83
N PHE A 168 -11.59 -1.15 -20.01
CA PHE A 168 -10.78 -0.86 -21.20
C PHE A 168 -11.51 -1.27 -22.50
N GLY A 169 -11.57 -0.32 -23.45
CA GLY A 169 -12.17 -0.52 -24.77
C GLY A 169 -13.70 -0.57 -24.80
N LEU A 170 -14.37 -0.18 -23.71
CA LEU A 170 -15.84 -0.15 -23.61
C LEU A 170 -16.40 1.27 -23.73
N ASP A 171 -17.64 1.39 -24.15
CA ASP A 171 -18.43 2.62 -23.94
C ASP A 171 -18.82 2.69 -22.45
N SER A 172 -18.34 3.70 -21.74
CA SER A 172 -18.56 3.83 -20.30
C SER A 172 -20.04 3.97 -19.94
N LYS A 173 -20.42 3.30 -18.86
CA LYS A 173 -21.70 3.45 -18.17
C LYS A 173 -21.51 4.03 -16.77
N ASP A 174 -22.61 4.26 -16.07
CA ASP A 174 -22.65 4.76 -14.68
C ASP A 174 -22.11 3.76 -13.64
N ASN A 175 -21.88 2.51 -14.03
CA ASN A 175 -21.27 1.45 -13.22
C ASN A 175 -19.95 0.93 -13.78
N ASP A 176 -19.34 1.64 -14.73
CA ASP A 176 -17.99 1.39 -15.27
C ASP A 176 -16.95 2.26 -14.56
N ALA A 177 -15.66 1.99 -14.79
CA ALA A 177 -14.54 2.71 -14.19
C ALA A 177 -14.70 4.23 -14.29
N GLY A 178 -14.67 4.90 -13.14
CA GLY A 178 -14.79 6.35 -13.05
C GLY A 178 -16.23 6.86 -12.97
N GLY A 179 -17.21 5.98 -13.11
CA GLY A 179 -18.60 6.26 -12.79
C GLY A 179 -18.79 6.49 -11.30
N ILE A 180 -19.65 7.44 -10.96
CA ILE A 180 -20.24 7.49 -9.62
C ILE A 180 -21.35 6.45 -9.64
N TYR A 181 -21.16 5.35 -8.91
CA TYR A 181 -21.89 4.10 -9.16
C TYR A 181 -23.41 4.29 -9.20
N GLN A 182 -24.01 4.02 -10.38
CA GLN A 182 -25.44 4.17 -10.67
C GLN A 182 -26.01 5.60 -10.46
N ILE A 183 -25.16 6.62 -10.57
CA ILE A 183 -25.52 8.03 -10.44
C ILE A 183 -25.10 8.80 -11.69
N THR A 184 -23.85 8.66 -12.15
CA THR A 184 -23.35 9.43 -13.29
C THR A 184 -22.29 8.65 -14.06
N THR A 185 -22.49 8.57 -15.38
CA THR A 185 -21.52 8.06 -16.35
C THR A 185 -20.33 9.03 -16.47
N PRO A 186 -19.08 8.55 -16.48
CA PRO A 186 -17.93 9.43 -16.70
C PRO A 186 -18.00 10.08 -18.09
N LEU A 187 -17.48 11.30 -18.21
CA LEU A 187 -17.48 12.07 -19.46
C LEU A 187 -16.78 11.33 -20.60
N GLU A 188 -15.68 10.65 -20.29
CA GLU A 188 -14.87 9.90 -21.25
C GLU A 188 -14.30 8.64 -20.57
N ASN A 189 -14.07 7.59 -21.36
CA ASN A 189 -13.36 6.41 -20.88
C ASN A 189 -11.85 6.62 -21.00
N ALA A 190 -11.21 6.92 -19.88
CA ALA A 190 -9.75 7.08 -19.81
C ALA A 190 -9.01 5.79 -19.38
N SER A 191 -9.68 4.63 -19.39
CA SER A 191 -9.10 3.37 -18.90
C SER A 191 -7.95 2.88 -19.78
N LEU A 192 -6.90 2.36 -19.15
CA LEU A 192 -5.82 1.59 -19.76
C LEU A 192 -6.13 0.08 -19.71
N PRO A 193 -5.44 -0.75 -20.52
CA PRO A 193 -5.61 -2.20 -20.48
C PRO A 193 -5.37 -2.79 -19.07
N PRO A 194 -6.02 -3.92 -18.74
CA PRO A 194 -5.79 -4.60 -17.46
C PRO A 194 -4.31 -4.96 -17.28
N GLY A 195 -3.85 -4.92 -16.03
CA GLY A 195 -2.42 -5.08 -15.71
C GLY A 195 -1.58 -3.81 -15.88
N GLN A 196 -2.16 -2.69 -16.28
CA GLN A 196 -1.51 -1.37 -16.22
C GLN A 196 -2.00 -0.57 -15.00
N TRP A 197 -1.10 0.28 -14.48
CA TRP A 197 -1.43 1.20 -13.41
C TRP A 197 -2.25 2.36 -13.94
N GLN A 198 -3.32 2.68 -13.22
CA GLN A 198 -4.21 3.79 -13.49
C GLN A 198 -4.19 4.75 -12.30
N THR A 199 -4.39 6.04 -12.53
CA THR A 199 -4.45 7.05 -11.48
C THR A 199 -5.86 7.60 -11.32
N TYR A 200 -6.28 7.80 -10.07
CA TYR A 200 -7.39 8.69 -9.74
C TYR A 200 -6.89 9.87 -8.92
N ASP A 201 -7.19 11.07 -9.40
CA ASP A 201 -7.08 12.31 -8.63
C ASP A 201 -8.48 12.85 -8.35
N ILE A 202 -8.86 12.81 -7.08
CA ILE A 202 -10.22 13.05 -6.62
C ILE A 202 -10.21 14.32 -5.76
N THR A 203 -11.07 15.27 -6.09
CA THR A 203 -11.43 16.36 -5.19
C THR A 203 -12.86 16.14 -4.74
N PHE A 204 -13.04 15.93 -3.43
CA PHE A 204 -14.32 15.64 -2.82
C PHE A 204 -14.69 16.69 -1.78
N ARG A 205 -15.92 17.17 -1.87
CA ARG A 205 -16.56 18.06 -0.90
C ARG A 205 -17.66 17.27 -0.20
N ALA A 206 -17.49 17.08 1.09
CA ALA A 206 -18.42 16.33 1.93
C ALA A 206 -19.81 16.97 1.98
N PRO A 207 -20.88 16.19 2.28
CA PRO A 207 -22.20 16.77 2.49
C PRO A 207 -22.14 17.77 3.66
N ARG A 208 -22.87 18.88 3.50
CA ARG A 208 -23.05 19.85 4.58
C ARG A 208 -24.34 19.52 5.29
N LEU A 209 -24.27 19.39 6.61
CA LEU A 209 -25.41 19.01 7.45
C LEU A 209 -25.88 20.19 8.28
N TYR A 210 -27.19 20.28 8.49
CA TYR A 210 -27.79 21.11 9.52
C TYR A 210 -27.55 20.52 10.91
N THR A 211 -27.86 21.26 11.97
CA THR A 211 -27.71 20.81 13.36
C THR A 211 -28.62 19.62 13.71
N ASP A 212 -29.69 19.40 12.96
CA ASP A 212 -30.59 18.24 13.11
C ASP A 212 -30.11 17.00 12.34
N GLY A 213 -28.96 17.07 11.67
CA GLY A 213 -28.38 15.99 10.87
C GLY A 213 -28.94 15.87 9.44
N THR A 214 -29.92 16.68 9.06
CA THR A 214 -30.44 16.68 7.68
C THR A 214 -29.47 17.38 6.72
N ILE A 215 -29.54 17.02 5.43
CA ILE A 215 -28.63 17.54 4.41
C ILE A 215 -28.99 18.99 4.07
N ALA A 216 -28.02 19.89 4.26
CA ALA A 216 -28.06 21.27 3.80
C ALA A 216 -27.50 21.44 2.38
N LYS A 217 -26.44 20.69 2.05
CA LYS A 217 -25.87 20.62 0.69
C LYS A 217 -25.37 19.20 0.44
N SER A 218 -25.69 18.65 -0.73
CA SER A 218 -25.17 17.36 -1.17
C SER A 218 -23.65 17.40 -1.35
N PRO A 219 -22.97 16.25 -1.28
CA PRO A 219 -21.55 16.18 -1.61
C PRO A 219 -21.31 16.47 -3.08
N VAL A 220 -20.12 16.97 -3.39
CA VAL A 220 -19.68 17.28 -4.75
C VAL A 220 -18.33 16.63 -5.02
N ILE A 221 -18.18 16.00 -6.19
CA ILE A 221 -16.96 15.32 -6.59
C ILE A 221 -16.45 15.81 -7.95
N THR A 222 -15.13 15.93 -8.06
CA THR A 222 -14.41 16.06 -9.33
C THR A 222 -13.35 14.96 -9.38
N VAL A 223 -13.24 14.27 -10.51
CA VAL A 223 -12.34 13.14 -10.69
C VAL A 223 -11.58 13.29 -11.99
N LEU A 224 -10.26 13.13 -11.91
CA LEU A 224 -9.41 12.90 -13.05
C LEU A 224 -8.98 11.43 -13.05
N HIS A 225 -9.04 10.79 -14.20
CA HIS A 225 -8.57 9.43 -14.45
C HIS A 225 -7.46 9.48 -15.47
N ASN A 226 -6.24 9.06 -15.09
CA ASN A 226 -5.05 9.15 -15.94
C ASN A 226 -4.80 10.58 -16.46
N GLY A 227 -5.08 11.58 -15.61
CA GLY A 227 -4.98 13.01 -15.96
C GLY A 227 -6.15 13.58 -16.77
N VAL A 228 -7.10 12.76 -17.22
CA VAL A 228 -8.30 13.20 -17.97
C VAL A 228 -9.44 13.48 -17.02
N VAL A 229 -10.08 14.66 -17.11
CA VAL A 229 -11.24 14.99 -16.28
C VAL A 229 -12.45 14.16 -16.73
N ILE A 230 -12.87 13.20 -15.90
CA ILE A 230 -13.99 12.30 -16.19
C ILE A 230 -15.25 12.63 -15.40
N GLN A 231 -15.12 13.34 -14.28
CA GLN A 231 -16.25 13.87 -13.49
C GLN A 231 -15.89 15.30 -13.10
N LYS A 232 -16.79 16.27 -13.31
CA LYS A 232 -16.51 17.68 -13.06
C LYS A 232 -17.62 18.33 -12.24
N ASN A 233 -17.33 18.61 -10.97
CA ASN A 233 -18.27 19.22 -10.02
C ASN A 233 -19.63 18.52 -9.98
N ILE A 234 -19.63 17.19 -9.94
CA ILE A 234 -20.85 16.39 -9.93
C ILE A 234 -21.41 16.36 -8.52
N GLU A 235 -22.68 16.74 -8.39
CA GLU A 235 -23.44 16.61 -7.16
C GLU A 235 -23.93 15.16 -6.99
N ILE A 236 -23.76 14.61 -5.80
CA ILE A 236 -24.13 13.22 -5.50
C ILE A 236 -25.42 13.21 -4.65
N PRO A 237 -26.61 13.02 -5.25
CA PRO A 237 -27.88 13.27 -4.56
C PRO A 237 -28.23 12.23 -3.48
N ARG A 238 -27.55 11.08 -3.48
CA ARG A 238 -27.80 9.95 -2.56
C ARG A 238 -26.55 9.09 -2.41
N SER A 239 -26.50 8.27 -1.36
CA SER A 239 -25.48 7.22 -1.24
C SER A 239 -25.58 6.20 -2.38
N THR A 240 -24.45 5.58 -2.72
CA THR A 240 -24.36 4.52 -3.74
C THR A 240 -24.64 3.14 -3.12
N GLY A 241 -24.66 2.10 -3.95
CA GLY A 241 -24.83 0.72 -3.49
C GLY A 241 -23.73 0.31 -2.51
N GLY A 242 -24.06 -0.54 -1.53
CA GLY A 242 -23.12 -1.02 -0.51
C GLY A 242 -22.70 0.02 0.53
N ALA A 243 -23.32 1.21 0.54
CA ALA A 243 -23.06 2.27 1.51
C ALA A 243 -23.57 1.94 2.93
N VAL A 244 -22.89 2.48 3.94
CA VAL A 244 -23.38 2.47 5.32
C VAL A 244 -24.55 3.45 5.48
N GLU A 245 -25.53 3.09 6.32
CA GLU A 245 -26.71 3.91 6.59
C GLU A 245 -26.38 5.29 7.21
N GLY A 246 -27.33 6.22 7.06
CA GLY A 246 -27.21 7.60 7.53
C GLY A 246 -26.29 8.44 6.66
N ILE A 247 -26.26 9.76 6.89
CA ILE A 247 -25.32 10.68 6.23
C ILE A 247 -24.54 11.39 7.33
N VAL A 248 -23.23 11.48 7.17
CA VAL A 248 -22.31 12.06 8.15
C VAL A 248 -21.38 13.06 7.47
N ALA A 249 -20.87 14.01 8.24
CA ALA A 249 -19.98 15.05 7.72
C ALA A 249 -18.53 14.56 7.53
N LYS A 250 -18.11 13.54 8.29
CA LYS A 250 -16.80 12.88 8.18
C LYS A 250 -16.96 11.36 8.34
N ALA A 251 -16.21 10.58 7.55
CA ALA A 251 -16.13 9.12 7.66
C ALA A 251 -14.88 8.59 6.92
N PRO A 252 -14.51 7.31 7.11
CA PRO A 252 -13.37 6.69 6.42
C PRO A 252 -13.47 6.69 4.89
N ILE A 253 -12.31 6.55 4.24
CA ILE A 253 -12.23 6.09 2.86
C ILE A 253 -12.24 4.56 2.88
N ARG A 254 -13.06 3.93 2.04
CA ARG A 254 -13.15 2.48 1.92
C ARG A 254 -12.73 2.00 0.53
N LEU A 255 -11.95 0.93 0.48
CA LEU A 255 -11.64 0.17 -0.73
C LEU A 255 -12.41 -1.15 -0.68
N GLN A 256 -13.27 -1.36 -1.66
CA GLN A 256 -14.18 -2.52 -1.71
C GLN A 256 -13.44 -3.80 -2.09
N ASP A 257 -13.67 -4.88 -1.35
CA ASP A 257 -13.36 -6.23 -1.80
C ASP A 257 -14.59 -6.85 -2.49
N HIS A 258 -14.54 -6.94 -3.82
CA HIS A 258 -15.58 -7.57 -4.63
C HIS A 258 -15.12 -8.91 -5.23
N GLY A 259 -14.26 -9.65 -4.54
CA GLY A 259 -13.80 -10.97 -5.02
C GLY A 259 -12.68 -10.90 -6.06
N ASN A 260 -12.18 -9.70 -6.38
CA ASN A 260 -11.15 -9.47 -7.41
C ASN A 260 -9.84 -8.98 -6.79
N PRO A 261 -8.68 -9.52 -7.21
CA PRO A 261 -7.38 -9.06 -6.72
C PRO A 261 -6.94 -7.74 -7.39
N VAL A 262 -7.69 -6.67 -7.16
CA VAL A 262 -7.30 -5.30 -7.56
C VAL A 262 -6.16 -4.84 -6.65
N ARG A 263 -5.13 -4.24 -7.25
CA ARG A 263 -3.96 -3.75 -6.53
C ARG A 263 -4.03 -2.24 -6.39
N TYR A 264 -3.59 -1.73 -5.26
CA TYR A 264 -3.52 -0.30 -4.97
C TYR A 264 -2.10 0.10 -4.57
N ARG A 265 -1.66 1.30 -4.94
CA ARG A 265 -0.40 1.90 -4.47
C ARG A 265 -0.49 3.41 -4.46
N ASN A 266 0.56 4.07 -3.95
CA ASN A 266 0.73 5.53 -3.97
C ASN A 266 -0.56 6.26 -3.57
N MET A 267 -1.11 5.92 -2.41
CA MET A 267 -2.34 6.52 -1.93
C MET A 267 -2.00 7.60 -0.90
N TRP A 268 -2.45 8.83 -1.15
CA TRP A 268 -2.32 9.94 -0.22
C TRP A 268 -3.58 10.78 -0.19
N VAL A 269 -3.84 11.37 0.97
CA VAL A 269 -5.02 12.18 1.22
C VAL A 269 -4.61 13.50 1.87
N GLN A 270 -5.21 14.59 1.41
CA GLN A 270 -5.03 15.93 1.94
C GLN A 270 -6.40 16.50 2.31
N GLU A 271 -6.61 16.82 3.59
CA GLU A 271 -7.81 17.55 4.02
C GLU A 271 -7.83 18.98 3.45
N LEU A 272 -9.01 19.41 3.00
CA LEU A 272 -9.22 20.75 2.47
C LEU A 272 -9.94 21.62 3.52
N THR A 273 -9.43 22.83 3.73
CA THR A 273 -9.93 23.78 4.75
C THR A 273 -10.41 25.10 4.16
N ASP A 274 -10.46 25.20 2.84
CA ASP A 274 -10.78 26.41 2.08
C ASP A 274 -12.28 26.76 2.05
N GLN A 275 -13.15 25.82 2.43
CA GLN A 275 -14.60 26.00 2.47
C GLN A 275 -15.19 25.48 3.79
N PRO A 276 -14.87 26.12 4.93
CA PRO A 276 -15.35 25.69 6.23
C PRO A 276 -16.87 25.74 6.31
N TRP A 277 -17.45 24.80 7.03
CA TRP A 277 -18.89 24.75 7.29
C TRP A 277 -19.17 24.68 8.77
N THR A 278 -20.05 25.58 9.22
CA THR A 278 -20.61 25.55 10.57
C THR A 278 -22.07 25.14 10.45
N PRO A 279 -22.49 23.99 11.02
CA PRO A 279 -23.88 23.57 10.99
C PRO A 279 -24.81 24.65 11.55
N THR A 280 -25.88 24.95 10.82
CA THR A 280 -26.93 25.88 11.24
C THR A 280 -28.22 25.11 11.51
N ALA A 281 -29.17 25.74 12.20
CA ALA A 281 -30.54 25.21 12.27
C ALA A 281 -31.14 25.11 10.86
N LYS A 282 -31.95 24.08 10.62
CA LYS A 282 -32.70 23.94 9.37
C LYS A 282 -33.73 25.08 9.27
N PRO A 283 -33.77 25.83 8.16
CA PRO A 283 -34.79 26.87 7.97
C PRO A 283 -36.20 26.27 7.97
N ALA A 284 -37.15 26.99 8.57
CA ALA A 284 -38.55 26.57 8.57
C ALA A 284 -39.09 26.52 7.12
N GLY A 285 -39.68 25.38 6.73
CA GLY A 285 -40.28 25.20 5.41
C GLY A 285 -39.37 24.61 4.32
N THR A 286 -38.12 24.26 4.63
CA THR A 286 -37.27 23.50 3.68
C THR A 286 -37.73 22.03 3.63
N PRO A 287 -38.05 21.48 2.44
CA PRO A 287 -38.42 20.07 2.30
C PRO A 287 -37.31 19.11 2.80
N GLN A 288 -37.69 17.85 3.04
CA GLN A 288 -36.77 16.77 3.43
C GLN A 288 -36.00 16.25 2.22
#